data_AF-A0A6N7WI28-F1
#
_entry.id   AF-A0A6N7WI28-F1
#
_cell.length_a   1.000
_cell.length_b   1.000
_cell.length_c   1.000
_cell.angle_alpha   90.00
_cell.angle_beta   90.00
_cell.angle_gamma   90.00
#
_symmetry.space_group_name_H-M   'P 1'
#
loop_
_entity.id
_entity.type
_entity.pdbx_description
1 polymer ?
#
loop_
_entity_poly.entity_id
_entity_poly.type
_entity_poly.pdbx_seq_one_letter_code
_entity_poly.pdbx_strand_id
1 'polypeptide(L)' 'MRASGRPDARTVPIVAMSANAFEEDVKKSLESGMNAHLAKPFQMEDLIRTMRRIIGKENRMEKNRPGELDVM' A
#
# COMPACT_ATOMS: atom_id res chain seq x y z
N MET A 1 -8.05 -1.48 14.71
CA MET A 1 -7.21 -0.65 13.81
C MET A 1 -8.04 0.32 12.97
N ARG A 2 -8.89 -0.16 12.05
CA ARG A 2 -9.81 0.72 11.30
C ARG A 2 -10.94 1.31 12.15
N ALA A 3 -11.40 0.57 13.16
CA ALA A 3 -12.42 1.01 14.11
C ALA A 3 -11.87 1.85 15.28
N SER A 4 -10.66 2.42 15.18
CA SER A 4 -10.01 3.15 16.27
C SER A 4 -10.65 4.52 16.59
N GLY A 5 -11.60 4.98 15.77
CA GLY A 5 -12.24 6.30 15.92
C GLY A 5 -11.36 7.47 15.47
N ARG A 6 -10.11 7.23 15.03
CA ARG A 6 -9.26 8.28 14.49
C ARG A 6 -9.82 8.82 13.17
N PRO A 7 -9.76 10.14 12.91
CA PRO A 7 -10.25 10.73 11.66
C PRO A 7 -9.60 10.13 10.41
N ASP A 8 -8.32 9.77 10.48
CA ASP A 8 -7.54 9.20 9.39
C ASP A 8 -7.64 7.67 9.28
N ALA A 9 -8.34 7.00 10.19
CA ALA A 9 -8.34 5.54 10.28
C ALA A 9 -8.83 4.85 9.00
N ARG A 10 -9.65 5.53 8.18
CA ARG A 10 -10.16 5.00 6.91
C ARG A 10 -9.15 5.10 5.76
N THR A 11 -8.26 6.07 5.77
CA THR A 11 -7.38 6.39 4.64
C THR A 11 -5.92 6.07 4.90
N VAL A 12 -5.49 6.05 6.17
CA VAL A 12 -4.11 5.75 6.52
C VAL A 12 -3.71 4.34 6.00
N PRO A 13 -2.61 4.20 5.26
CA PRO A 13 -2.05 2.89 4.89
C PRO A 13 -1.67 2.06 6.11
N ILE A 14 -2.06 0.78 6.12
CA ILE A 14 -1.70 -0.19 7.17
C ILE A 14 -0.96 -1.36 6.53
N VAL A 15 0.26 -1.64 6.99
CA VAL A 15 1.07 -2.79 6.57
C VAL A 15 1.24 -3.74 7.75
N ALA A 16 0.76 -4.97 7.61
CA ALA A 16 1.02 -6.03 8.57
C ALA A 16 2.48 -6.46 8.48
N MET A 17 3.15 -6.66 9.62
CA MET A 17 4.45 -7.30 9.66
C MET A 17 4.42 -8.47 10.63
N SER A 18 4.78 -9.66 10.16
CA SER A 18 4.81 -10.86 10.98
C SER A 18 6.22 -11.46 11.00
N ALA A 19 6.53 -12.24 12.03
CA ALA A 19 7.72 -13.10 12.03
C ALA A 19 7.49 -14.41 11.26
N ASN A 20 6.23 -14.69 10.88
CA ASN A 20 5.82 -15.93 10.26
C ASN A 20 4.86 -15.63 9.10
N ALA A 21 5.20 -16.10 7.91
CA ALA A 21 4.61 -15.66 6.64
C ALA A 21 3.60 -16.65 6.08
N PHE A 22 2.86 -17.36 6.94
CA PHE A 22 1.89 -18.33 6.45
C PHE A 22 0.85 -17.61 5.58
N GLU A 23 0.46 -18.24 4.47
CA GLU A 23 -0.49 -17.66 3.50
C GLU A 23 -1.81 -17.25 4.17
N GLU A 24 -2.20 -17.97 5.22
CA GLU A 24 -3.38 -17.71 6.03
C GLU A 24 -3.27 -16.37 6.79
N ASP A 25 -2.09 -16.04 7.32
CA ASP A 25 -1.84 -14.78 8.02
C ASP A 25 -1.85 -13.60 7.04
N VAL A 26 -1.28 -13.82 5.86
CA VAL A 26 -1.37 -12.85 4.75
C VAL A 26 -2.83 -12.61 4.40
N LYS A 27 -3.60 -13.68 4.15
CA LYS A 27 -5.01 -13.58 3.76
C LYS A 27 -5.86 -12.89 4.83
N LYS A 28 -5.78 -13.33 6.09
CA LYS A 28 -6.50 -12.72 7.22
C LYS A 28 -6.16 -11.23 7.37
N SER A 29 -4.89 -10.87 7.21
CA SER A 29 -4.47 -9.47 7.33
C SER A 29 -5.10 -8.60 6.23
N LEU A 30 -5.13 -9.08 4.98
CA LEU A 30 -5.76 -8.37 3.87
C LEU A 30 -7.28 -8.29 4.01
N GLU A 31 -7.94 -9.38 4.38
CA GLU A 31 -9.39 -9.43 4.61
C GLU A 31 -9.83 -8.48 5.73
N SER A 32 -8.98 -8.23 6.72
CA SER A 32 -9.26 -7.27 7.81
C SER A 32 -9.16 -5.79 7.39
N GLY A 33 -8.82 -5.50 6.13
CA GLY A 33 -8.72 -4.15 5.60
C GLY A 33 -7.33 -3.51 5.71
N MET A 34 -6.28 -4.32 5.83
CA MET A 34 -4.89 -3.87 5.69
C MET A 34 -4.49 -3.78 4.20
N ASN A 35 -3.53 -2.91 3.89
CA ASN A 35 -3.11 -2.62 2.52
C ASN A 35 -2.02 -3.56 2.01
N ALA A 36 -1.23 -4.15 2.92
CA ALA A 36 -0.20 -5.12 2.60
C ALA A 36 0.22 -5.94 3.83
N HIS A 37 0.99 -6.99 3.56
CA HIS A 37 1.67 -7.82 4.53
C HIS A 37 3.15 -7.92 4.14
N LEU A 38 4.06 -7.86 5.12
CA LEU A 38 5.50 -7.95 4.95
C LEU A 38 6.11 -8.88 6.01
N ALA A 39 6.61 -10.03 5.59
CA ALA A 39 7.20 -11.02 6.48
C ALA A 39 8.62 -10.63 6.92
N LYS A 40 8.95 -10.88 8.19
CA LYS A 40 10.32 -10.75 8.71
C LYS A 40 11.07 -12.10 8.62
N PRO A 41 12.40 -12.08 8.42
CA PRO A 41 13.21 -10.89 8.11
C PRO A 41 12.95 -10.39 6.69
N PHE A 42 12.93 -9.06 6.51
CA PHE A 42 12.83 -8.39 5.20
C PHE A 42 14.01 -7.45 5.00
N GLN A 43 14.34 -7.14 3.74
CA GLN A 43 15.33 -6.12 3.41
C GLN A 43 14.67 -4.74 3.32
N MET A 44 15.48 -3.68 3.39
CA MET A 44 14.97 -2.30 3.31
C MET A 44 14.27 -2.04 1.98
N GLU A 45 14.75 -2.67 0.91
CA GLU A 45 14.19 -2.60 -0.44
C GLU A 45 12.75 -3.14 -0.49
N ASP A 46 12.44 -4.20 0.27
CA ASP A 46 11.11 -4.79 0.33
C ASP A 46 10.11 -3.82 0.98
N LEU A 47 10.54 -3.14 2.05
CA LEU A 47 9.74 -2.13 2.73
C LEU A 47 9.51 -0.92 1.80
N ILE A 48 10.57 -0.39 1.17
CA ILE A 48 10.47 0.74 0.24
C ILE A 48 9.55 0.40 -0.92
N ARG A 49 9.66 -0.79 -1.51
CA ARG A 49 8.79 -1.25 -2.59
C ARG A 49 7.34 -1.34 -2.13
N THR A 50 7.10 -1.86 -0.93
CA THR A 50 5.76 -1.95 -0.33
C THR A 50 5.16 -0.57 -0.10
N MET A 51 5.93 0.37 0.47
CA MET A 51 5.49 1.75 0.68
C MET A 51 5.19 2.45 -0.66
N ARG A 52 6.08 2.36 -1.65
CA ARG A 52 5.85 2.92 -2.99
C ARG A 52 4.58 2.37 -3.64
N ARG A 53 4.29 1.08 -3.47
CA ARG A 53 3.07 0.46 -4.01
C ARG A 53 1.80 1.00 -3.35
N ILE A 54 1.84 1.28 -2.05
CA ILE A 54 0.64 1.66 -1.29
C ILE A 54 0.42 3.17 -1.31
N ILE A 55 1.49 3.97 -1.19
CA ILE A 55 1.45 5.44 -1.20
C ILE A 55 1.41 5.95 -2.66
N GLY A 56 2.20 5.37 -3.56
CA GLY A 56 2.33 5.83 -4.95
C GLY A 56 1.12 5.56 -5.84
N LYS A 57 0.07 4.89 -5.35
CA LYS A 57 -1.21 4.76 -6.07
C LYS A 57 -1.90 6.11 -6.28
N GLU A 58 -1.54 7.15 -5.54
CA GLU A 58 -2.09 8.50 -5.70
C GLU A 58 -1.53 9.23 -6.93
N ASN A 59 -0.38 8.80 -7.48
CA ASN A 59 0.37 9.59 -8.47
C ASN A 59 0.29 9.07 -9.92
N ARG A 60 -0.58 8.09 -10.22
CA ARG A 60 -0.76 7.56 -11.59
C ARG A 60 -1.96 8.15 -12.35
N MET A 61 -2.78 9.00 -11.74
CA MET A 61 -3.91 9.65 -12.44
C MET A 61 -3.61 11.04 -13.05
N GLU A 62 -2.40 11.59 -12.92
CA GLU A 62 -2.07 12.91 -13.53
C GLU A 62 -1.30 12.84 -14.86
N LYS A 63 -0.82 11.68 -15.32
CA LYS A 63 0.07 11.61 -16.50
C LYS A 63 -0.54 11.27 -17.86
N ASN A 64 -1.87 11.14 -17.98
CA ASN A 64 -2.52 10.89 -19.27
C ASN A 64 -3.54 11.98 -19.65
N ARG A 65 -3.10 13.24 -19.78
CA ARG A 65 -3.79 14.18 -20.67
C ARG A 65 -3.17 14.05 -22.07
N PRO A 66 -3.87 13.48 -23.07
CA PRO A 66 -3.44 13.57 -24.46
C PRO A 66 -3.80 14.98 -24.96
N GLY A 67 -2.79 15.80 -25.20
CA GLY A 67 -3.03 17.14 -25.73
C GLY A 67 -1.83 18.07 -25.67
N GLU A 68 -0.69 17.68 -26.26
CA GLU A 68 0.28 18.65 -26.77
C GLU A 68 1.10 18.01 -27.90
N LEU A 69 0.43 17.78 -29.02
CA LEU A 69 1.01 17.66 -30.35
C LEU A 69 0.09 18.47 -31.28
N ASP A 70 0.16 19.80 -31.20
CA ASP A 70 -0.17 20.68 -32.32
C ASP A 70 0.29 22.10 -31.99
N VAL A 71 1.53 22.46 -32.35
CA VAL A 71 1.81 23.45 -33.39
C VAL A 71 3.33 23.55 -33.58
N MET A 72 3.67 23.81 -34.83
CA MET A 72 4.98 23.80 -35.48
C MET A 72 6.00 24.77 -34.86
#